data_AF-A0A7X7YP43-F1
#
_entry.id   AF-A0A7X7YP43-F1
#
_cell.length_a   1.000
_cell.length_b   1.000
_cell.length_c   1.000
_cell.angle_alpha   90.00
_cell.angle_beta   90.00
_cell.angle_gamma   90.00
#
_symmetry.space_group_name_H-M   'P 1'
#
loop_
_entity.id
_entity.type
_entity.pdbx_description
1 polymer ?
#
loop_
_entity_poly.entity_id
_entity_poly.type
_entity_poly.pdbx_seq_one_letter_code
_entity_poly.pdbx_strand_id
1 'polypeptide(L)'
;YTPHESVAFSIPTITTTLSGFGTWAKKMGDKEGISDGVQVIYRDDYNNHEVSQEIADVVFDFSLKSPTQIGILQKFASALADISDWEHFIAYYQEAYVKALHNSFVRLSKPYKLRNE
;
A
#
# COMPACT_ATOMS: atom_id res chain seq x y z
N TYR A 1 -8.05 -3.73 2.79
CA TYR A 1 -8.16 -3.56 4.25
C TYR A 1 -7.55 -4.71 4.98
N THR A 2 -7.95 -5.96 4.74
CA THR A 2 -7.39 -7.14 5.45
C THR A 2 -5.86 -7.20 5.49
N PRO A 3 -5.10 -6.99 4.40
CA PRO A 3 -3.63 -7.01 4.48
C PRO A 3 -3.05 -5.91 5.38
N HIS A 4 -3.70 -4.73 5.39
CA HIS A 4 -3.33 -3.61 6.25
C HIS A 4 -3.66 -3.92 7.72
N GLU A 5 -4.83 -4.49 8.00
CA GLU A 5 -5.20 -4.92 9.34
C GLU A 5 -4.26 -6.00 9.87
N SER A 6 -3.88 -6.98 9.04
CA SER A 6 -2.93 -8.03 9.41
C SER A 6 -1.59 -7.45 9.87
N VAL A 7 -1.00 -6.51 9.13
CA VAL A 7 0.27 -5.89 9.55
C VAL A 7 0.13 -5.03 10.81
N ALA A 8 -1.03 -4.38 11.01
CA ALA A 8 -1.34 -3.66 12.25
C ALA A 8 -1.40 -4.59 13.47
N PHE A 9 -1.76 -5.85 13.29
CA PHE A 9 -1.65 -6.89 14.32
C PHE A 9 -0.29 -7.61 14.32
N SER A 10 0.74 -7.01 13.71
CA SER A 10 2.09 -7.58 13.59
C SER A 10 2.12 -8.95 12.90
N ILE A 11 1.17 -9.23 11.99
CA ILE A 11 1.12 -10.49 11.24
C ILE A 11 1.78 -10.29 9.86
N PRO A 12 2.90 -10.99 9.57
CA PRO A 12 3.50 -10.95 8.24
C PRO A 12 2.50 -11.36 7.16
N THR A 13 2.50 -10.66 6.04
CA THR A 13 1.40 -10.73 5.08
C THR A 13 1.87 -10.86 3.65
N ILE A 14 1.23 -11.73 2.86
CA ILE A 14 1.40 -11.78 1.41
C ILE A 14 0.29 -10.94 0.75
N THR A 15 0.66 -10.11 -0.22
CA THR A 15 -0.28 -9.35 -1.06
C THR A 15 0.23 -9.29 -2.50
N THR A 16 -0.44 -8.53 -3.38
CA THR A 16 -0.07 -8.42 -4.78
C THR A 16 -0.03 -6.99 -5.28
N THR A 17 0.64 -6.77 -6.41
CA THR A 17 0.68 -5.47 -7.10
C THR A 17 -0.66 -4.95 -7.60
N LEU A 18 -1.70 -5.80 -7.65
CA LEU A 18 -3.07 -5.38 -8.01
C LEU A 18 -3.90 -4.92 -6.80
N SER A 19 -3.37 -5.09 -5.58
CA SER A 19 -4.04 -4.59 -4.37
C SER A 19 -3.59 -3.16 -4.07
N GLY A 20 -4.51 -2.32 -3.61
CA GLY A 20 -4.18 -0.93 -3.26
C GLY A 20 -3.12 -0.84 -2.16
N PHE A 21 -3.24 -1.69 -1.13
CA PHE A 21 -2.24 -1.78 -0.06
C PHE A 21 -0.90 -2.29 -0.58
N GLY A 22 -0.88 -3.34 -1.40
CA GLY A 22 0.36 -3.89 -1.98
C GLY A 22 1.08 -2.88 -2.87
N THR A 23 0.33 -2.11 -3.67
CA THR A 23 0.90 -1.02 -4.47
C THR A 23 1.51 0.08 -3.59
N TRP A 24 0.83 0.42 -2.48
CA TRP A 24 1.35 1.39 -1.53
C TRP A 24 2.60 0.87 -0.80
N ALA A 25 2.55 -0.34 -0.26
CA ALA A 25 3.66 -0.98 0.44
C ALA A 25 4.91 -1.08 -0.44
N LYS A 26 4.72 -1.45 -1.72
CA LYS A 26 5.80 -1.48 -2.72
C LYS A 26 6.51 -0.13 -2.89
N LYS A 27 5.79 0.99 -2.78
CA LYS A 27 6.39 2.33 -2.86
C LYS A 27 7.16 2.71 -1.60
N MET A 28 6.89 2.09 -0.45
CA MET A 28 7.54 2.40 0.82
C MET A 28 8.92 1.72 0.98
N GLY A 29 9.30 0.85 0.04
CA GLY A 29 10.61 0.21 0.01
C GLY A 29 10.59 -1.30 0.21
N ASP A 30 9.57 -1.96 -0.33
CA ASP A 30 9.44 -3.43 -0.43
C ASP A 30 10.78 -4.06 -0.84
N LYS A 31 11.30 -4.94 0.02
CA LYS A 31 12.51 -5.71 -0.23
C LYS A 31 12.14 -7.05 -0.83
N GLU A 32 13.07 -7.68 -1.55
CA GLU A 32 12.83 -9.05 -2.02
C GLU A 32 12.55 -10.01 -0.85
N GLY A 33 11.53 -10.85 -1.01
CA GLY A 33 11.07 -11.78 0.02
C GLY A 33 10.26 -11.08 1.13
N ILE A 34 9.68 -11.86 2.04
CA ILE A 34 8.87 -11.34 3.17
C ILE A 34 9.72 -10.61 4.24
N SER A 35 10.95 -10.21 3.89
CA SER A 35 12.01 -9.79 4.82
C SER A 35 11.71 -8.49 5.57
N ASP A 36 10.77 -7.69 5.10
CA ASP A 36 10.23 -6.48 5.73
C ASP A 36 8.81 -6.68 6.31
N GLY A 37 8.38 -7.93 6.45
CA GLY A 37 7.08 -8.30 7.00
C GLY A 37 5.93 -8.30 5.98
N VAL A 38 6.16 -7.86 4.74
CA VAL A 38 5.15 -7.95 3.67
C VAL A 38 5.78 -8.43 2.36
N GLN A 39 5.27 -9.49 1.78
CA GLN A 39 5.64 -9.87 0.40
C GLN A 39 4.63 -9.28 -0.59
N VAL A 40 5.08 -8.44 -1.53
CA VAL A 40 4.24 -7.96 -2.64
C VAL A 40 4.56 -8.70 -3.93
N ILE A 41 3.76 -9.73 -4.24
CA ILE A 41 3.92 -10.55 -5.44
C ILE A 41 3.47 -9.78 -6.69
N TYR A 42 4.28 -9.82 -7.76
CA TYR A 42 3.88 -9.25 -9.05
C TYR A 42 2.75 -10.08 -9.67
N ARG A 43 1.64 -9.41 -9.97
CA ARG A 43 0.47 -10.03 -10.59
C ARG A 43 -0.06 -9.17 -11.73
N ASP A 44 -0.39 -9.84 -12.82
CA ASP A 44 -1.15 -9.33 -13.96
C ASP A 44 -2.28 -10.31 -14.32
N ASP A 45 -2.91 -10.12 -15.48
CA ASP A 45 -4.05 -10.95 -15.93
C ASP A 45 -3.63 -12.31 -16.51
N TYR A 46 -2.33 -12.55 -16.70
CA TYR A 46 -1.80 -13.70 -17.46
C TYR A 46 -0.87 -14.60 -16.64
N ASN A 47 -0.28 -14.12 -15.55
CA ASN A 47 0.79 -14.80 -14.80
C ASN A 47 0.32 -15.66 -13.59
N ASN A 48 -0.86 -16.28 -13.68
CA ASN A 48 -1.44 -17.00 -12.52
C ASN A 48 -0.57 -18.15 -12.02
N HIS A 49 0.17 -18.84 -12.91
CA HIS A 49 1.01 -19.96 -12.52
C HIS A 49 2.23 -19.48 -11.73
N GLU A 50 2.88 -18.43 -12.20
CA GLU A 50 4.02 -17.77 -11.57
C GLU A 50 3.63 -17.24 -10.19
N VAL A 51 2.49 -16.56 -10.08
CA VAL A 51 1.97 -16.05 -8.79
C VAL A 51 1.73 -17.20 -7.82
N SER A 52 1.14 -18.30 -8.28
CA SER A 52 0.84 -19.46 -7.44
C SER A 52 2.12 -20.13 -6.93
N GLN A 53 3.14 -20.24 -7.78
CA GLN A 53 4.45 -20.76 -7.41
C GLN A 53 5.14 -19.85 -6.38
N GLU A 54 5.15 -18.53 -6.60
CA GLU A 54 5.77 -17.57 -5.68
C GLU A 54 5.08 -17.58 -4.30
N ILE A 55 3.74 -17.69 -4.25
CA ILE A 55 3.02 -17.86 -2.98
C ILE A 55 3.49 -19.12 -2.25
N ALA A 56 3.57 -20.26 -2.96
CA ALA A 56 4.01 -21.53 -2.38
C ALA A 56 5.44 -21.44 -1.84
N ASP A 57 6.35 -20.82 -2.59
CA ASP A 57 7.74 -20.65 -2.19
C ASP A 57 7.87 -19.76 -0.94
N VAL A 58 7.11 -18.67 -0.85
CA VAL A 58 7.10 -17.77 0.31
C VAL A 58 6.54 -18.49 1.55
N VAL A 59 5.46 -19.26 1.40
CA VAL A 59 4.89 -20.05 2.51
C VAL A 59 5.87 -21.13 2.98
N PHE A 60 6.56 -21.79 2.04
CA PHE A 60 7.58 -22.78 2.35
C PHE A 60 8.76 -22.14 3.09
N ASP A 61 9.33 -21.05 2.58
CA ASP A 61 10.41 -20.31 3.24
C ASP A 61 10.01 -19.84 4.64
N PHE A 62 8.78 -19.32 4.81
CA PHE A 62 8.26 -18.92 6.12
C PHE A 62 8.17 -20.10 7.10
N SER A 63 7.75 -21.28 6.62
CA SER A 63 7.65 -22.49 7.46
C SER A 63 9.00 -22.96 8.03
N LEU A 64 10.11 -22.58 7.40
CA LEU A 64 11.47 -22.94 7.82
C LEU A 64 12.07 -21.93 8.81
N LYS A 65 11.38 -20.82 9.10
CA LYS A 65 11.91 -19.77 9.98
C LYS A 65 11.86 -20.16 11.44
N SER A 66 12.92 -19.82 12.15
CA SER A 66 12.99 -19.93 13.61
C SER A 66 12.05 -18.92 14.30
N PRO A 67 11.67 -19.16 15.57
CA PRO A 67 10.87 -18.21 16.34
C PRO A 67 11.50 -16.81 16.43
N THR A 68 12.84 -16.72 16.48
CA THR A 68 13.56 -15.44 16.47
C THR A 68 13.39 -14.70 15.15
N GLN A 69 13.50 -15.40 14.02
CA GLN A 69 13.27 -14.81 12.70
C GLN A 69 11.83 -14.36 12.54
N ILE A 70 10.85 -15.16 12.98
CA ILE A 70 9.44 -14.79 12.98
C ILE A 70 9.23 -13.50 13.79
N GLY A 71 9.79 -13.42 15.00
CA GLY A 71 9.68 -12.23 15.85
C GLY A 71 10.29 -10.96 15.21
N ILE A 72 11.31 -11.09 14.36
CA ILE A 72 11.86 -9.98 13.58
C ILE A 72 10.85 -9.53 12.51
N LEU A 73 10.23 -10.46 11.77
CA LEU A 73 9.24 -10.14 10.75
C LEU A 73 8.00 -9.47 11.34
N GLN A 74 7.56 -9.89 12.52
CA GLN A 74 6.46 -9.25 13.24
C GLN A 74 6.75 -7.79 13.57
N LYS A 75 8.01 -7.47 13.96
CA LYS A 75 8.43 -6.09 14.21
C LYS A 75 8.43 -5.25 12.93
N PHE A 76 8.85 -5.82 11.81
CA PHE A 76 8.80 -5.10 10.54
C PHE A 76 7.35 -4.88 10.06
N ALA A 77 6.47 -5.87 10.22
CA ALA A 77 5.04 -5.70 9.95
C ALA A 77 4.43 -4.56 10.79
N SER A 78 4.75 -4.49 12.09
CA SER A 78 4.32 -3.37 12.95
C SER A 78 4.88 -2.03 12.48
N ALA A 79 6.16 -1.96 12.14
CA ALA A 79 6.78 -0.71 11.67
C ALA A 79 6.18 -0.20 10.34
N LEU A 80 5.79 -1.13 9.45
CA LEU A 80 5.06 -0.76 8.24
C LEU A 80 3.65 -0.26 8.56
N ALA A 81 2.98 -0.85 9.54
CA ALA A 81 1.66 -0.43 9.97
C ALA A 81 1.65 0.99 10.55
N ASP A 82 2.70 1.37 11.28
CA ASP A 82 2.84 2.71 11.87
C ASP A 82 2.84 3.81 10.78
N ILE A 83 3.50 3.57 9.65
CA ILE A 83 3.54 4.53 8.53
C ILE A 83 2.29 4.49 7.63
N SER A 84 1.38 3.53 7.85
CA SER A 84 0.05 3.49 7.20
C SER A 84 -1.08 4.04 8.08
N ASP A 85 -0.75 4.70 9.20
CA ASP A 85 -1.74 5.37 10.04
C ASP A 85 -2.31 6.64 9.37
N TRP A 86 -3.54 6.99 9.74
CA TRP A 86 -4.25 8.18 9.31
C TRP A 86 -3.51 9.48 9.59
N GLU A 87 -2.69 9.54 10.64
CA GLU A 87 -1.83 10.69 10.92
C GLU A 87 -0.92 11.03 9.74
N HIS A 88 -0.46 10.02 8.98
CA HIS A 88 0.35 10.20 7.78
C HIS A 88 -0.51 10.46 6.53
N PHE A 89 -1.70 9.85 6.44
CA PHE A 89 -2.54 9.93 5.23
C PHE A 89 -3.40 11.19 5.12
N ILE A 90 -3.72 11.84 6.25
CA ILE A 90 -4.57 13.03 6.26
C ILE A 90 -4.01 14.19 5.43
N ALA A 91 -2.69 14.28 5.28
CA ALA A 91 -2.03 15.30 4.46
C ALA A 91 -2.51 15.26 2.99
N TYR A 92 -2.73 14.07 2.41
CA TYR A 92 -3.22 13.92 1.04
C TYR A 92 -4.66 14.41 0.88
N TYR A 93 -5.48 14.26 1.92
CA TYR A 93 -6.84 14.81 1.93
C TYR A 93 -6.81 16.33 1.98
N GLN A 94 -5.97 16.90 2.85
CA GLN A 94 -5.79 18.35 2.94
C GLN A 94 -5.31 18.94 1.61
N GLU A 95 -4.35 18.28 0.95
CA GLU A 95 -3.88 18.68 -0.39
C GLU A 95 -5.02 18.65 -1.42
N ALA A 96 -5.85 17.60 -1.41
CA ALA A 96 -7.01 17.50 -2.28
C ALA A 96 -8.03 18.63 -2.03
N TYR A 97 -8.30 18.97 -0.77
CA TYR A 97 -9.17 20.10 -0.41
C TYR A 97 -8.61 21.44 -0.90
N VAL A 98 -7.31 21.68 -0.72
CA VAL A 98 -6.65 22.90 -1.20
C VAL A 98 -6.77 23.01 -2.73
N LYS A 99 -6.51 21.93 -3.46
CA LYS A 99 -6.68 21.88 -4.93
C LYS A 99 -8.13 22.18 -5.35
N ALA A 100 -9.11 21.59 -4.65
CA ALA A 100 -10.52 21.81 -4.94
C ALA A 100 -10.95 23.26 -4.72
N LEU A 101 -10.54 23.86 -3.59
CA LEU A 101 -10.82 25.26 -3.27
C LEU A 101 -10.16 26.21 -4.28
N HIS A 102 -8.87 26.00 -4.59
CA HIS A 102 -8.16 26.78 -5.59
C HIS A 102 -8.89 26.78 -6.94
N ASN A 103 -9.27 25.59 -7.43
CA ASN A 103 -10.00 25.46 -8.69
C ASN A 103 -11.38 26.12 -8.64
N SER A 104 -12.04 26.13 -7.47
CA SER A 104 -13.28 26.87 -7.25
C SER A 104 -13.09 28.37 -7.43
N PHE A 105 -12.07 28.95 -6.77
CA PHE A 105 -11.75 30.38 -6.91
C PHE A 105 -11.39 30.76 -8.35
N VAL A 106 -10.63 29.91 -9.06
CA VAL A 106 -10.28 30.14 -10.47
C VAL A 106 -11.52 30.16 -11.38
N ARG A 107 -12.53 29.35 -11.10
CA ARG A 107 -13.80 29.40 -11.86
C ARG A 107 -14.58 30.66 -11.56
N LEU A 108 -14.64 31.08 -10.29
CA LEU A 108 -15.38 32.27 -9.86
C LEU A 108 -14.70 33.58 -10.30
N SER A 109 -13.37 33.60 -10.49
CA SER A 109 -12.64 34.79 -10.91
C SER A 109 -12.79 35.14 -12.39
N LYS A 110 -13.39 34.26 -13.19
CA LYS A 110 -13.71 34.52 -14.60
C LYS A 110 -15.16 34.99 -14.71
N PRO A 111 -15.43 36.30 -14.83
CA PRO A 111 -16.80 36.77 -15.02
C PRO A 111 -17.38 36.16 -16.30
N TYR A 112 -18.62 35.68 -16.20
CA TYR A 112 -19.37 35.20 -17.35
C TYR A 112 -19.52 36.34 -18.36
N LYS A 113 -18.93 36.18 -19.55
CA LYS A 113 -19.16 37.09 -20.68
C LYS A 113 -20.41 36.62 -21.42
N LEU A 114 -21.50 37.35 -21.29
CA LEU A 114 -22.63 37.24 -22.21
C LEU A 114 -22.09 37.39 -23.64
N ARG A 115 -22.32 36.40 -24.50
CA ARG A 115 -22.10 36.58 -25.94
C ARG A 115 -23.16 37.57 -26.40
N ASN A 116 -22.73 38.74 -26.84
CA ASN A 116 -23.60 39.62 -27.60
C ASN A 116 -23.75 38.99 -28.98
N GLU A 117 -24.98 38.61 -29.33
CA GLU A 117 -25.40 38.29 -30.70
C GLU A 117 -25.35 39.54 -31.59
#